data_AF-A0AAU0KAT9-F1
#
_entry.id   AF-A0AAU0KAT9-F1
#
_cell.length_a   1.000
_cell.length_b   1.000
_cell.length_c   1.000
_cell.angle_alpha   90.00
_cell.angle_beta   90.00
_cell.angle_gamma   90.00
#
_symmetry.space_group_name_H-M   'P 1'
#
loop_
_entity.id
_entity.type
_entity.pdbx_description
1 polymer ?
#
loop_
_entity_poly.entity_id
_entity_poly.type
_entity_poly.pdbx_seq_one_letter_code
_entity_poly.pdbx_strand_id
1 'polypeptide(L)'
;MVCLFLALSVLCSVAYLFIEAVHDCHGHGCPICAQMDECVKALAGFAVGVAGAYFYAARYVGAACASAQRKSLRRENVTLVALKVKLSN
;
A
#
# COMPACT_ATOMS: atom_id res chain seq x y z
N MET A 1 16.74 5.57 -0.98
CA MET A 1 17.12 6.35 0.21
C MET A 1 15.92 6.96 0.93
N VAL A 2 15.02 7.68 0.23
CA VAL A 2 13.84 8.33 0.86
C VAL A 2 12.95 7.36 1.65
N CYS A 3 12.65 6.17 1.12
CA CYS A 3 11.82 5.19 1.84
C CYS A 3 12.42 4.72 3.17
N LEU A 4 13.76 4.65 3.26
CA LEU A 4 14.45 4.26 4.50
C LEU A 4 14.30 5.36 5.56
N PHE A 5 14.51 6.62 5.18
CA PHE A 5 14.31 7.75 6.08
C PHE A 5 12.85 7.85 6.56
N LEU A 6 11.89 7.67 5.65
CA LEU A 6 10.48 7.64 6.01
C LEU A 6 10.16 6.49 6.97
N ALA A 7 10.64 5.27 6.68
CA ALA A 7 10.44 4.12 7.55
C ALA A 7 11.04 4.34 8.95
N LEU A 8 12.26 4.87 9.04
CA LEU A 8 12.89 5.22 10.31
C LEU A 8 12.10 6.30 11.07
N SER A 9 11.63 7.34 10.37
CA SER A 9 10.82 8.40 10.99
C SER A 9 9.50 7.87 11.56
N VAL A 10 8.82 6.97 10.84
CA VAL A 10 7.59 6.30 11.29
C VAL A 10 7.90 5.37 12.47
N LEU A 11 8.98 4.61 12.41
CA LEU A 11 9.37 3.68 13.49
C LEU A 11 9.69 4.43 14.79
N CYS A 12 10.46 5.53 14.71
CA CYS A 12 10.74 6.39 15.85
C CYS A 12 9.47 7.04 16.41
N SER A 13 8.55 7.48 15.54
CA SER A 13 7.26 8.07 15.93
C SER A 13 6.41 7.07 16.71
N VAL A 14 6.32 5.83 16.23
CA VAL A 14 5.59 4.75 16.90
C VAL A 14 6.27 4.36 18.22
N ALA A 15 7.60 4.24 18.24
CA ALA A 15 8.34 3.95 19.47
C ALA A 15 8.14 5.03 20.54
N TYR A 16 8.12 6.31 20.15
CA TYR A 16 7.82 7.42 21.05
C TYR A 16 6.42 7.30 21.67
N LEU A 17 5.40 6.99 20.84
CA LEU A 17 4.04 6.76 21.33
C LEU A 17 3.96 5.61 22.35
N PHE A 18 4.71 4.53 22.14
CA PHE A 18 4.72 3.38 23.06
C PHE A 18 5.41 3.70 24.40
N ILE A 19 6.55 4.39 24.35
CA ILE A 19 7.31 4.76 25.56
C ILE A 19 6.49 5.72 26.42
N GLU A 20 5.87 6.72 25.79
CA GLU A 20 5.09 7.75 26.47
C GLU A 20 3.62 7.34 26.71
N ALA A 21 3.21 6.11 26.38
CA ALA A 21 1.85 5.64 26.64
C ALA A 21 1.53 5.53 28.15
N VAL A 22 2.55 5.39 29.00
CA VAL A 22 2.45 5.30 30.47
C VAL A 22 3.28 6.43 31.11
N HIS A 23 3.22 7.63 30.54
CA HIS A 23 3.80 8.79 31.21
C HIS A 23 2.86 9.26 32.33
N ASP A 24 3.44 9.82 33.40
CA ASP A 24 2.68 10.37 34.51
C ASP A 24 2.05 11.70 34.08
N CYS A 25 0.86 11.61 33.51
CA CYS A 25 0.16 12.75 32.94
C CYS A 25 -0.30 13.67 34.07
N HIS A 26 0.41 14.78 34.25
CA HIS A 26 0.09 15.81 35.26
C HIS A 26 -1.16 16.66 34.94
N GLY A 27 -1.98 16.27 33.96
CA GLY A 27 -3.23 16.95 33.60
C GLY A 27 -3.09 17.98 32.47
N HIS A 28 -3.94 19.02 32.49
CA HIS A 28 -4.15 19.93 31.35
C HIS A 28 -2.87 20.71 31.01
N GLY A 29 -2.30 20.45 29.82
CA GLY A 29 -1.07 21.11 29.33
C GLY A 29 0.19 20.26 29.34
N CYS A 30 0.09 18.94 29.51
CA CYS A 30 1.26 18.05 29.36
C CYS A 30 1.88 18.19 27.95
N PRO A 31 3.15 18.60 27.83
CA PRO A 31 3.80 18.79 26.53
C PRO A 31 3.93 17.47 25.75
N ILE A 32 4.01 16.34 26.46
CA ILE A 32 4.07 14.99 25.88
C ILE A 32 2.75 14.67 25.16
N CYS A 33 1.61 14.94 25.79
CA CYS A 33 0.29 14.73 25.18
C CYS A 33 0.10 15.56 23.90
N ALA A 34 0.56 16.82 23.88
CA ALA A 34 0.50 17.67 22.69
C ALA A 34 1.37 17.12 21.55
N GLN A 35 2.60 16.70 21.87
CA GLN A 35 3.52 16.10 20.91
C GLN A 35 2.97 14.78 20.34
N MET A 36 2.33 13.95 21.18
CA MET A 36 1.70 12.70 20.75
C MET A 36 0.54 12.95 19.78
N ASP A 37 -0.32 13.94 20.03
CA ASP A 37 -1.44 14.28 19.14
C ASP A 37 -0.96 14.72 17.75
N GLU A 38 0.11 15.52 17.70
CA GLU A 38 0.73 15.95 16.46
C GLU A 38 1.41 14.79 15.72
N CYS A 39 2.04 13.88 16.47
CA CYS A 39 2.64 12.66 15.95
C CYS A 39 1.59 11.73 15.33
N VAL A 40 0.45 11.53 16.00
CA VAL A 40 -0.67 10.72 15.51
C VAL A 40 -1.28 11.35 14.24
N LYS A 41 -1.44 12.67 14.20
CA LYS A 41 -1.91 13.38 13.00
C LYS A 41 -0.97 13.19 11.81
N ALA A 42 0.34 13.29 12.04
CA ALA A 42 1.33 13.03 11.00
C ALA A 42 1.26 11.57 10.51
N LEU A 43 1.17 10.60 11.43
CA LEU A 43 1.05 9.17 11.11
C LEU A 43 -0.22 8.86 10.32
N ALA A 44 -1.34 9.48 10.66
CA ALA A 44 -2.60 9.36 9.94
C ALA A 44 -2.48 9.91 8.51
N GLY A 45 -1.81 11.04 8.32
CA GLY A 45 -1.52 11.58 6.99
C GLY A 45 -0.70 10.63 6.12
N PHE A 46 0.33 9.99 6.69
CA PHE A 46 1.11 8.96 6.00
C PHE A 46 0.27 7.73 5.66
N ALA A 47 -0.59 7.27 6.57
CA ALA A 47 -1.46 6.12 6.32
C ALA A 47 -2.39 6.33 5.12
N VAL A 48 -2.98 7.52 4.99
CA VAL A 48 -3.81 7.88 3.83
C VAL A 48 -2.99 7.91 2.54
N GLY A 49 -1.79 8.49 2.58
CA GLY A 49 -0.89 8.52 1.42
C GLY A 49 -0.47 7.12 0.94
N VAL A 50 -0.14 6.24 1.89
CA VAL A 50 0.23 4.84 1.60
C VAL A 50 -0.96 4.06 1.05
N ALA A 51 -2.16 4.24 1.63
CA ALA A 51 -3.38 3.60 1.12
C ALA A 51 -3.67 4.03 -0.32
N GLY A 52 -3.56 5.33 -0.63
CA GLY A 52 -3.72 5.85 -1.98
C GLY A 52 -2.73 5.24 -2.98
N ALA A 53 -1.44 5.20 -2.62
CA ALA A 53 -0.42 4.58 -3.46
C ALA A 53 -0.69 3.09 -3.71
N TYR A 54 -1.14 2.36 -2.68
CA TYR A 54 -1.50 0.95 -2.80
C TYR A 54 -2.68 0.72 -3.74
N PHE A 55 -3.75 1.51 -3.63
CA PHE A 55 -4.91 1.41 -4.53
C PHE A 55 -4.53 1.67 -5.99
N TYR A 56 -3.69 2.67 -6.24
CA TYR A 56 -3.18 2.95 -7.58
C TYR A 56 -2.33 1.80 -8.13
N ALA A 57 -1.40 1.26 -7.33
CA ALA A 57 -0.58 0.13 -7.72
C ALA A 57 -1.45 -1.13 -8.00
N ALA A 58 -2.40 -1.42 -7.12
CA ALA A 58 -3.32 -2.56 -7.28
C ALA A 58 -4.17 -2.46 -8.55
N ARG A 59 -4.67 -1.25 -8.87
CA ARG A 59 -5.40 -1.01 -10.13
C ARG A 59 -4.52 -1.21 -11.36
N TYR A 60 -3.28 -0.72 -11.32
CA TYR A 60 -2.34 -0.85 -12.43
C TYR A 60 -1.96 -2.31 -12.67
N VAL A 61 -1.61 -3.05 -11.61
CA VAL A 61 -1.29 -4.48 -11.67
C VAL A 61 -2.50 -5.29 -12.12
N GLY A 62 -3.70 -4.99 -11.59
CA GLY A 62 -4.93 -5.64 -12.01
C GLY A 62 -5.23 -5.43 -13.50
N ALA A 63 -5.05 -4.21 -14.01
CA ALA A 63 -5.21 -3.92 -15.44
C ALA A 63 -4.17 -4.65 -16.30
N ALA A 64 -2.91 -4.68 -15.86
CA ALA A 64 -1.84 -5.40 -16.54
C ALA A 64 -2.15 -6.91 -16.62
N CYS A 65 -2.53 -7.53 -15.50
CA CYS A 65 -2.91 -8.94 -15.43
C CYS A 65 -4.13 -9.26 -16.32
N ALA A 66 -5.18 -8.43 -16.28
CA ALA A 66 -6.36 -8.60 -17.12
C ALA A 66 -6.02 -8.50 -18.63
N SER A 67 -5.08 -7.64 -18.99
CA SER A 67 -4.60 -7.52 -20.38
C SER A 67 -3.80 -8.75 -20.81
N ALA A 68 -2.95 -9.30 -19.93
CA ALA A 68 -2.17 -10.50 -20.19
C ALA A 68 -3.09 -11.73 -20.34
N GLN A 69 -4.10 -11.87 -19.49
CA GLN A 69 -5.07 -12.96 -19.58
C GLN A 69 -5.88 -12.90 -20.88
N ARG A 70 -6.33 -11.70 -21.30
CA ARG A 70 -7.01 -11.53 -22.60
C ARG A 70 -6.12 -11.90 -23.78
N LYS A 71 -4.84 -11.55 -23.74
CA LYS A 71 -3.86 -11.95 -24.77
C LYS A 71 -3.67 -13.47 -24.81
N SER A 72 -3.54 -14.11 -23.65
CA SER A 72 -3.44 -15.56 -23.53
C SER A 72 -4.66 -16.26 -24.13
N LEU A 73 -5.86 -15.83 -23.74
CA LEU A 73 -7.12 -16.41 -24.18
C LEU A 73 -7.36 -16.20 -25.69
N ARG A 74 -6.97 -15.03 -26.24
CA ARG A 74 -7.03 -14.77 -27.68
C ARG A 74 -6.07 -15.69 -28.45
N ARG A 75 -4.85 -15.90 -27.94
CA ARG A 75 -3.86 -16.79 -28.56
C ARG A 75 -4.34 -18.24 -28.58
N GLU A 76 -4.89 -18.70 -27.47
CA GLU A 76 -5.45 -20.05 -27.33
C GLU A 76 -6.60 -20.31 -28.31
N ASN A 77 -7.54 -19.36 -28.43
CA ASN A 77 -8.64 -19.47 -29.40
C ASN A 77 -8.15 -19.53 -30.85
N VAL A 78 -7.16 -18.72 -31.23
CA VAL A 78 -6.55 -18.76 -32.58
C VAL A 78 -5.89 -20.12 -32.84
N THR A 79 -5.18 -20.67 -31.84
CA THR A 79 -4.55 -21.99 -31.99
C THR A 79 -5.56 -23.13 -32.09
N LEU A 80 -6.66 -23.08 -31.33
CA LEU A 80 -7.72 -24.09 -31.39
C LEU A 80 -8.45 -24.09 -32.74
N VAL A 81 -8.71 -22.90 -33.30
CA VAL A 81 -9.31 -22.79 -34.65
C VAL A 81 -8.35 -23.36 -35.70
N ALA A 82 -7.05 -23.06 -35.61
CA ALA A 82 -6.05 -23.61 -36.53
C ALA A 82 -5.95 -25.15 -36.44
N LEU A 83 -5.98 -25.71 -35.22
CA LEU A 83 -6.02 -27.18 -35.03
C LEU A 83 -7.31 -27.79 -35.59
N LYS A 84 -8.46 -27.14 -35.38
CA LYS A 84 -9.77 -27.63 -35.87
C LYS A 84 -9.79 -27.74 -37.40
N VAL A 85 -9.27 -26.73 -38.11
CA VAL A 85 -9.22 -26.70 -39.58
C VAL A 85 -8.30 -27.80 -40.14
N LYS A 86 -7.20 -28.11 -39.44
CA LYS A 86 -6.28 -29.21 -39.80
C LYS A 86 -6.87 -30.60 -39.61
N LEU A 87 -7.87 -30.76 -38.73
CA LEU A 87 -8.49 -32.05 -38.43
C LEU A 87 -9.74 -32.33 -39.27
N SER A 88 -10.37 -31.28 -39.82
CA SER A 88 -11.56 -31.40 -40.67
C SER A 88 -11.25 -31.51 -42.16
N ASN A 89 -9.97 -31.63 -42.54
CA ASN A 89 -9.49 -31.77 -43.90
C ASN A 89 -8.63 -33.02 -44.00
#